data_AF-A0A1Y4DN07-F1
#
_entry.id   AF-A0A1Y4DN07-F1
#
_cell.length_a   1.000
_cell.length_b   1.000
_cell.length_c   1.000
_cell.angle_alpha   90.00
_cell.angle_beta   90.00
_cell.angle_gamma   90.00
#
_symmetry.space_group_name_H-M   'P 1'
#
loop_
_entity.id
_entity.type
_entity.pdbx_description
1 polymer ?
#
loop_
_entity_poly.entity_id
_entity_poly.type
_entity_poly.pdbx_seq_one_letter_code
_entity_poly.pdbx_strand_id
1 'polypeptide(L)'
;MSGVVPGTLRVSNDCIADLAGYAALECYGVVGMAEIDEQAGVARLLPSFRLRKGIDVAASAGRVTVDLHVIVEQGVNMSSVVGNLTSSVKFLLKQIAELENVDVRVHIEGLRNAR
;
A
#
# COMPACT_ATOMS: atom_id res chain seq x y z
N MET A 1 -25.20 -28.47 2.80
CA MET A 1 -23.93 -28.15 2.12
C MET A 1 -24.21 -27.00 1.18
N SER A 2 -23.72 -25.79 1.49
CA SER A 2 -23.92 -24.63 0.60
C SER A 2 -23.09 -24.88 -0.66
N GLY A 3 -23.75 -25.05 -1.80
CA GLY A 3 -23.10 -25.24 -3.09
C GLY A 3 -22.33 -23.98 -3.46
N VAL A 4 -21.09 -24.15 -3.93
CA VAL A 4 -20.30 -23.05 -4.50
C VAL A 4 -21.06 -22.50 -5.71
N VAL A 5 -21.47 -21.23 -5.65
CA VAL A 5 -22.09 -20.55 -6.78
C VAL A 5 -20.96 -20.09 -7.71
N PRO A 6 -20.94 -20.53 -8.99
CA PRO A 6 -19.92 -20.10 -9.93
C PRO A 6 -20.03 -18.60 -10.19
N GLY A 7 -18.89 -17.90 -10.16
CA GLY A 7 -18.81 -16.47 -10.36
C GLY A 7 -17.40 -16.02 -10.75
N THR A 8 -17.24 -14.74 -11.05
CA THR A 8 -15.94 -14.13 -11.34
C THR A 8 -15.78 -12.88 -10.50
N LEU A 9 -14.71 -12.81 -9.72
CA LEU A 9 -14.32 -11.60 -9.00
C LEU A 9 -13.54 -10.68 -9.93
N ARG A 10 -13.91 -9.40 -9.97
CA ARG A 10 -13.14 -8.35 -10.64
C ARG A 10 -12.89 -7.24 -9.63
N VAL A 11 -11.61 -6.93 -9.42
CA VAL A 11 -11.17 -5.89 -8.49
C VAL A 11 -10.48 -4.81 -9.30
N SER A 12 -10.91 -3.55 -9.14
CA SER A 12 -10.28 -2.41 -9.79
C SER A 12 -8.94 -2.09 -9.13
N ASN A 13 -8.01 -1.50 -9.89
CA ASN A 13 -6.74 -1.00 -9.34
C ASN A 13 -6.98 0.01 -8.21
N ASP A 14 -8.00 0.85 -8.34
CA ASP A 14 -8.42 1.79 -7.28
C ASP A 14 -8.75 1.08 -5.95
N CYS A 15 -9.46 -0.06 -6.02
CA CYS A 15 -9.80 -0.84 -4.83
C CYS A 15 -8.54 -1.48 -4.22
N ILE A 16 -7.62 -1.99 -5.06
CA ILE A 16 -6.33 -2.51 -4.61
C ILE A 16 -5.52 -1.40 -3.91
N ALA A 17 -5.50 -0.19 -4.47
CA ALA A 17 -4.83 0.96 -3.90
C ALA A 17 -5.43 1.35 -2.54
N ASP A 18 -6.76 1.39 -2.42
CA ASP A 18 -7.42 1.65 -1.14
C ASP A 18 -7.05 0.62 -0.08
N LEU A 19 -7.16 -0.68 -0.40
CA LEU A 19 -6.81 -1.75 0.52
C LEU A 19 -5.34 -1.64 0.97
N ALA A 20 -4.42 -1.42 0.04
CA ALA A 20 -3.01 -1.29 0.35
C ALA A 20 -2.72 -0.04 1.22
N GLY A 21 -3.40 1.08 0.94
CA GLY A 21 -3.29 2.31 1.72
C GLY A 21 -3.80 2.15 3.15
N TYR A 22 -4.93 1.48 3.34
CA TYR A 22 -5.46 1.19 4.67
C TYR A 22 -4.53 0.25 5.46
N ALA A 23 -4.05 -0.83 4.82
CA ALA A 23 -3.06 -1.72 5.44
C ALA A 23 -1.80 -0.96 5.86
N ALA A 24 -1.34 0.00 5.04
CA ALA A 24 -0.17 0.81 5.34
C ALA A 24 -0.37 1.74 6.54
N LEU A 25 -1.56 2.34 6.69
CA LEU A 25 -1.87 3.20 7.85
C LEU A 25 -1.94 2.43 9.17
N GLU A 26 -2.23 1.14 9.14
CA GLU A 26 -2.24 0.27 10.32
C GLU A 26 -0.85 -0.28 10.67
N CYS A 27 0.16 -0.09 9.81
CA CYS A 27 1.51 -0.54 10.06
C CYS A 27 2.25 0.37 11.04
N TYR A 28 2.80 -0.22 12.09
CA TYR A 28 3.66 0.47 13.03
C TYR A 28 4.84 1.16 12.33
N GLY A 29 5.10 2.41 12.71
CA GLY A 29 6.17 3.24 12.14
C GLY A 29 5.79 3.95 10.84
N VAL A 30 4.58 3.76 10.30
CA VAL A 30 4.07 4.53 9.17
C VAL A 30 3.30 5.75 9.69
N VAL A 31 3.71 6.94 9.26
CA VAL A 31 3.03 8.20 9.60
C VAL A 31 1.90 8.47 8.61
N GLY A 32 2.08 8.09 7.35
CA GLY A 32 1.05 8.12 6.32
C GLY A 32 1.63 8.00 4.91
N MET A 33 0.75 8.07 3.90
CA MET A 33 1.11 8.00 2.49
C MET A 33 1.63 9.35 1.99
N ALA A 34 2.45 9.33 0.94
CA ALA A 34 3.05 10.52 0.35
C ALA A 34 2.86 10.58 -1.17
N GLU A 35 2.76 11.78 -1.72
CA GLU A 35 2.96 12.03 -3.16
C GLU A 35 4.28 12.78 -3.34
N ILE A 36 5.03 12.46 -4.40
CA ILE A 36 6.18 13.27 -4.81
C ILE A 36 5.64 14.44 -5.63
N ASP A 37 5.85 15.66 -5.14
CA ASP A 37 5.61 16.84 -5.95
C ASP A 37 6.76 16.99 -6.95
N GLU A 38 6.54 16.58 -8.20
CA GLU A 38 7.56 16.63 -9.26
C GLU A 38 8.08 18.05 -9.53
N GLN A 39 7.26 19.08 -9.28
CA GLN A 39 7.66 20.47 -9.52
C GLN A 39 8.56 20.99 -8.41
N ALA A 40 8.26 20.61 -7.15
CA ALA A 40 9.00 21.05 -5.99
C ALA A 40 10.12 20.09 -5.56
N GLY A 41 10.15 18.87 -6.11
CA GLY A 41 11.13 17.84 -5.77
C GLY A 41 11.04 17.34 -4.32
N VAL A 42 9.90 17.53 -3.66
CA VAL A 42 9.70 17.19 -2.25
C VAL A 42 8.50 16.28 -2.04
N ALA A 43 8.62 15.37 -1.08
CA ALA A 43 7.55 14.51 -0.66
C ALA A 43 6.53 15.26 0.20
N ARG A 44 5.25 15.08 -0.10
CA ARG A 44 4.14 15.67 0.65
C ARG A 44 3.27 14.60 1.27
N LEU A 45 3.05 14.69 2.58
CA LEU A 45 2.09 13.83 3.28
C LEU A 45 0.67 14.06 2.76
N LEU A 46 0.01 12.96 2.38
CA LEU A 46 -1.35 12.94 1.88
C LEU A 46 -2.36 12.92 3.04
N PRO A 47 -3.51 13.61 2.90
CA PRO A 47 -4.61 13.43 3.83
C PRO A 47 -5.23 12.03 3.65
N SER A 48 -5.87 11.51 4.71
CA SER A 48 -6.42 10.13 4.76
C SER A 48 -7.46 9.79 3.69
N PHE A 49 -8.08 10.79 3.07
CA PHE A 49 -9.04 10.59 1.96
C PHE A 49 -8.38 10.61 0.56
N ARG A 50 -7.06 10.82 0.46
CA ARG A 50 -6.31 10.82 -0.81
C ARG A 50 -5.14 9.83 -0.82
N LEU A 51 -5.20 8.78 -0.01
CA LEU A 51 -4.12 7.79 0.13
C LEU A 51 -3.70 7.20 -1.22
N ARG A 52 -4.66 6.95 -2.12
CA ARG A 52 -4.41 6.39 -3.47
C ARG A 52 -3.35 7.14 -4.25
N LYS A 53 -3.17 8.45 -4.03
CA LYS A 53 -2.18 9.25 -4.75
C LYS A 53 -0.73 8.85 -4.45
N GLY A 54 -0.48 8.18 -3.33
CA GLY A 54 0.83 7.64 -2.99
C GLY A 54 0.95 6.16 -3.28
N ILE A 55 0.10 5.62 -4.16
CA ILE A 55 0.01 4.19 -4.43
C ILE A 55 -0.16 3.97 -5.93
N ASP A 56 0.85 3.38 -6.55
CA ASP A 56 0.76 2.96 -7.94
C ASP A 56 0.46 1.47 -8.01
N VAL A 57 -0.57 1.12 -8.80
CA VAL A 57 -1.00 -0.26 -9.01
C VAL A 57 -0.91 -0.59 -10.49
N ALA A 58 -0.08 -1.58 -10.82
CA ALA A 58 0.06 -2.12 -12.16
C ALA A 58 -0.30 -3.61 -12.17
N ALA A 59 -1.09 -4.03 -13.14
CA ALA A 59 -1.41 -5.44 -13.38
C ALA A 59 -0.86 -5.85 -14.73
N SER A 60 0.02 -6.85 -14.75
CA SER A 60 0.61 -7.38 -15.98
C SER A 60 0.87 -8.88 -15.85
N ALA A 61 0.52 -9.64 -16.90
CA ALA A 61 0.79 -11.09 -16.99
C ALA A 61 0.37 -11.91 -15.74
N GLY A 62 -0.78 -11.58 -15.14
CA GLY A 62 -1.30 -12.30 -13.96
C GLY A 62 -0.57 -12.01 -12.64
N ARG A 63 0.28 -10.97 -12.64
CA ARG A 63 0.94 -10.43 -11.45
C ARG A 63 0.49 -8.99 -11.22
N VAL A 64 0.29 -8.63 -9.97
CA VAL A 64 0.00 -7.25 -9.55
C VAL A 64 1.24 -6.71 -8.86
N THR A 65 1.64 -5.50 -9.23
CA THR A 65 2.67 -4.73 -8.54
C THR A 65 2.01 -3.55 -7.85
N VAL A 66 2.36 -3.36 -6.58
CA VAL A 66 1.90 -2.25 -5.74
C VAL A 66 3.13 -1.50 -5.24
N ASP A 67 3.30 -0.27 -5.69
CA ASP A 67 4.33 0.65 -5.23
C ASP A 67 3.70 1.60 -4.20
N LEU A 68 4.25 1.60 -2.98
CA LEU A 68 3.76 2.38 -1.84
C LEU A 68 4.74 3.49 -1.52
N HIS A 69 4.27 4.73 -1.58
CA HIS A 69 5.04 5.92 -1.20
C HIS A 69 4.63 6.34 0.21
N VAL A 70 5.54 6.21 1.18
CA VAL A 70 5.24 6.38 2.60
C VAL A 70 6.19 7.36 3.28
N ILE A 71 5.67 8.07 4.28
CA ILE A 71 6.47 8.77 5.28
C ILE A 71 6.47 7.92 6.54
N VAL A 72 7.65 7.67 7.09
CA VAL A 72 7.83 6.84 8.28
C VAL A 72 8.28 7.67 9.48
N GLU A 73 8.05 7.13 10.67
CA GLU A 73 8.46 7.77 11.91
C GLU A 73 9.98 7.79 12.04
N GLN A 74 10.54 8.89 12.53
CA GLN A 74 11.98 8.99 12.77
C GLN A 74 12.41 8.08 13.93
N GLY A 75 13.49 7.33 13.73
CA GLY A 75 14.06 6.44 14.77
C GLY A 75 13.55 5.00 14.75
N VAL A 76 12.59 4.66 13.85
CA VAL A 76 12.15 3.27 13.66
C VAL A 76 13.15 2.47 12.83
N ASN A 77 13.13 1.14 12.99
CA ASN A 77 13.89 0.25 12.13
C ASN A 77 13.20 0.14 10.75
N MET A 78 13.76 0.79 9.74
CA MET A 78 13.19 0.83 8.38
C MET A 78 12.99 -0.56 7.78
N SER A 79 13.94 -1.48 7.97
CA SER A 79 13.83 -2.85 7.45
C SER A 79 12.64 -3.59 8.06
N SER A 80 12.39 -3.40 9.36
CA SER A 80 11.22 -3.95 10.03
C SER A 80 9.92 -3.33 9.51
N VAL A 81 9.89 -2.00 9.32
CA VAL A 81 8.72 -1.29 8.78
C VAL A 81 8.40 -1.78 7.37
N VAL A 82 9.39 -1.87 6.48
CA VAL A 82 9.22 -2.36 5.10
C VAL A 82 8.73 -3.81 5.09
N GLY A 83 9.31 -4.68 5.92
CA GLY A 83 8.88 -6.07 6.03
C GLY A 83 7.45 -6.23 6.52
N ASN A 84 7.05 -5.43 7.52
CA ASN A 84 5.69 -5.42 8.05
C ASN A 84 4.69 -4.89 7.02
N LEU A 85 4.97 -3.74 6.38
CA LEU A 85 4.16 -3.17 5.30
C LEU A 85 3.92 -4.18 4.18
N THR A 86 4.99 -4.77 3.68
CA THR A 86 4.95 -5.77 2.60
C THR A 86 4.06 -6.94 3.00
N SER A 87 4.19 -7.43 4.23
CA SER A 87 3.43 -8.59 4.71
C SER A 87 1.95 -8.26 4.90
N SER A 88 1.63 -7.13 5.53
CA SER A 88 0.26 -6.67 5.77
C SER A 88 -0.51 -6.44 4.47
N VAL A 89 0.11 -5.76 3.50
CA VAL A 89 -0.52 -5.47 2.20
C VAL A 89 -0.76 -6.76 1.41
N LYS A 90 0.24 -7.65 1.33
CA LYS A 90 0.06 -8.95 0.65
C LYS A 90 -1.03 -9.80 1.31
N PHE A 91 -1.05 -9.83 2.65
CA PHE A 91 -2.06 -10.56 3.40
C PHE A 91 -3.47 -10.02 3.10
N LEU A 92 -3.66 -8.70 3.19
CA LEU A 92 -4.97 -8.09 2.98
C LEU A 92 -5.47 -8.27 1.53
N LEU A 93 -4.60 -8.07 0.53
CA LEU A 93 -4.97 -8.25 -0.88
C LEU A 93 -5.27 -9.71 -1.22
N LYS A 94 -4.56 -10.66 -0.61
CA LYS A 94 -4.89 -12.08 -0.73
C LYS A 94 -6.26 -12.38 -0.10
N GLN A 95 -6.52 -11.85 1.10
CA GLN A 95 -7.71 -12.20 1.85
C GLN A 95 -9.00 -11.57 1.29
N ILE A 96 -8.93 -10.33 0.78
CA ILE A 96 -10.10 -9.57 0.33
C ILE A 96 -10.25 -9.58 -1.19
N ALA A 97 -9.15 -9.41 -1.93
CA ALA A 97 -9.16 -9.31 -3.38
C ALA A 97 -8.82 -10.64 -4.09
N GLU A 98 -8.57 -11.70 -3.33
CA GLU A 98 -8.17 -13.04 -3.82
C GLU A 98 -6.95 -13.00 -4.75
N LEU A 99 -6.04 -12.04 -4.51
CA LEU A 99 -4.82 -11.86 -5.30
C LEU A 99 -3.65 -12.64 -4.69
N GLU A 100 -3.23 -13.72 -5.37
CA GLU A 100 -2.13 -14.57 -4.91
C GLU A 100 -0.73 -14.04 -5.33
N ASN A 101 -0.63 -13.43 -6.51
CA ASN A 101 0.65 -13.02 -7.11
C ASN A 101 0.85 -11.49 -7.01
N VAL A 102 1.13 -11.00 -5.80
CA VAL A 102 1.37 -9.57 -5.56
C VAL A 102 2.84 -9.30 -5.21
N ASP A 103 3.46 -8.40 -5.96
CA ASP A 103 4.74 -7.76 -5.64
C ASP A 103 4.47 -6.41 -4.96
N VAL A 104 5.09 -6.17 -3.81
CA VAL A 104 4.90 -4.92 -3.05
C VAL A 104 6.26 -4.27 -2.89
N ARG A 105 6.33 -3.00 -3.26
CA ARG A 105 7.53 -2.16 -3.15
C ARG A 105 7.20 -0.98 -2.25
N VAL A 106 8.12 -0.67 -1.35
CA VAL A 106 7.95 0.41 -0.38
C VAL A 106 9.02 1.45 -0.64
N HIS A 107 8.57 2.65 -0.99
CA HIS A 107 9.38 3.84 -1.17
C HIS A 107 9.23 4.72 0.06
N ILE A 108 10.32 4.91 0.79
CA ILE A 108 10.35 5.80 1.95
C ILE A 108 10.68 7.20 1.45
N GLU A 109 9.67 8.04 1.37
CA GLU A 109 9.76 9.39 0.81
C GLU A 109 10.17 10.44 1.84
N GLY A 110 10.11 10.11 3.13
CA GLY A 110 10.52 11.00 4.18
C GLY A 110 10.44 10.39 5.57
N LEU A 111 11.09 11.08 6.51
CA LEU A 111 11.04 10.78 7.94
C LEU A 111 10.33 11.91 8.67
N ARG A 112 9.51 11.60 9.66
CA ARG A 112 8.86 12.61 10.51
C ARG A 112 8.90 12.18 11.98
N ASN A 113 9.09 13.14 12.89
CA ASN A 113 8.86 12.89 14.31
C ASN A 113 7.39 12.54 14.52
N ALA A 114 7.10 11.46 15.25
CA ALA A 114 5.77 11.25 15.80
C ALA A 114 5.47 12.38 16.79
N ARG A 115 4.23 12.85 16.77
CA ARG A 115 3.73 13.82 17.75
C ARG A 115 3.29 13.09 19.01
#